data_AF-A0A928N4B7-F1
#
_entry.id   AF-A0A928N4B7-F1
#
_cell.length_a   1.000
_cell.length_b   1.000
_cell.length_c   1.000
_cell.angle_alpha   90.00
_cell.angle_beta   90.00
_cell.angle_gamma   90.00
#
_symmetry.space_group_name_H-M   'P 1'
#
loop_
_entity.id
_entity.type
_entity.pdbx_description
1 polymer ?
#
loop_
_entity_poly.entity_id
_entity_poly.type
_entity_poly.pdbx_seq_one_letter_code
_entity_poly.pdbx_strand_id
1 'polypeptide(L)'
;MEKIIIKGAKEHNLKNVSLEIPRDKLVVFTGLSGSGKSSLAFDTIYAEGQRRYVESLSSYARMFLGQMEKPDVEKIEGLSPAISIDQKTTGRNPRSTVGTVTEIYDYLRVLYARIGVPHCPNCKKEIKQQTIDQITDAVINYGVGSKILVLAPIVRGRKGEHQKVFENAKKSGYVRVRVNGDIYELSEEIKLDRNKKHNIEIVIDRLIVKEEIKARLTDSIETATSLSDGIVIIHKIDDKDYSYSLNYACPDCNISIEELSPRMFSFNNPMGACPECGGLGHLMKIDKNYILNKELSIREGGINASGWNFKGEDTMADMYYLGLSKKYNFSLDEPIKNLSKEAIDVILYGTKGVKYEMTYKKKYGGGKFMGDFEGVINNLERRYKETNSNWIRNDIESLMTKADCHFCDGTRLKPEALSVTVADKNIAQI
;
A
#
# COMPACT_ATOMS: atom_id res chain seq x y z
N MET A 1 -31.64 -13.11 -38.85
CA MET A 1 -31.99 -11.78 -39.39
C MET A 1 -30.71 -11.02 -39.68
N GLU A 2 -30.55 -10.52 -40.91
CA GLU A 2 -29.36 -9.78 -41.38
C GLU A 2 -29.43 -8.27 -41.12
N LYS A 3 -30.54 -7.78 -40.55
CA LYS A 3 -30.79 -6.37 -40.28
C LYS A 3 -31.40 -6.19 -38.88
N ILE A 4 -31.14 -5.03 -38.28
CA ILE A 4 -31.86 -4.52 -37.11
C ILE A 4 -32.97 -3.61 -37.63
N ILE A 5 -34.21 -3.89 -37.27
CA ILE A 5 -35.39 -3.16 -37.75
C ILE A 5 -35.95 -2.37 -36.58
N ILE A 6 -36.04 -1.05 -36.73
CA ILE A 6 -36.59 -0.13 -35.75
C ILE A 6 -37.87 0.46 -36.33
N LYS A 7 -38.98 0.35 -35.60
CA LYS A 7 -40.26 0.94 -35.96
C LYS A 7 -40.72 1.90 -34.88
N GLY A 8 -41.03 3.11 -35.30
CA GLY A 8 -41.68 4.14 -34.50
C GLY A 8 -40.92 4.58 -33.25
N ALA A 9 -39.63 4.85 -33.36
CA ALA A 9 -38.84 5.43 -32.27
C ALA A 9 -39.23 6.91 -32.04
N LYS A 10 -39.58 7.24 -30.80
CA LYS A 10 -40.11 8.55 -30.36
C LYS A 10 -39.35 9.13 -29.16
N GLU A 11 -38.28 8.47 -28.72
CA GLU A 11 -37.45 8.92 -27.61
C GLU A 11 -36.96 10.38 -27.81
N HIS A 12 -37.16 11.20 -26.77
CA HIS A 12 -36.85 12.64 -26.77
C HIS A 12 -37.47 13.43 -27.95
N ASN A 13 -36.65 13.81 -28.94
CA ASN A 13 -37.07 14.62 -30.08
C ASN A 13 -37.22 13.83 -31.39
N LEU A 14 -37.17 12.49 -31.31
CA LEU A 14 -37.41 11.61 -32.45
C LEU A 14 -38.88 11.69 -32.89
N LYS A 15 -39.09 11.89 -34.18
CA LYS A 15 -40.43 12.07 -34.77
C LYS A 15 -40.96 10.77 -35.37
N ASN A 16 -41.21 9.77 -34.53
CA ASN A 16 -41.75 8.45 -34.95
C ASN A 16 -40.88 7.78 -36.04
N VAL A 17 -39.57 7.74 -35.83
CA VAL A 17 -38.58 7.32 -36.83
C VAL A 17 -38.61 5.80 -37.01
N SER A 18 -38.64 5.34 -38.25
CA SER A 18 -38.49 3.93 -38.61
C SER A 18 -37.32 3.76 -39.58
N LEU A 19 -36.43 2.81 -39.29
CA LEU A 19 -35.26 2.55 -40.13
C LEU A 19 -34.78 1.09 -40.04
N GLU A 20 -34.00 0.69 -41.03
CA GLU A 20 -33.29 -0.59 -41.05
C GLU A 20 -31.79 -0.35 -40.99
N ILE A 21 -31.12 -1.05 -40.07
CA ILE A 21 -29.66 -1.00 -39.91
C ILE A 21 -29.07 -2.33 -40.38
N PRO A 22 -28.10 -2.36 -41.31
CA PRO A 22 -27.43 -3.60 -41.68
C PRO A 22 -26.62 -4.15 -40.50
N ARG A 23 -26.80 -5.43 -40.20
CA ARG A 23 -26.05 -6.11 -39.12
C ARG A 23 -24.64 -6.44 -39.59
N ASP A 24 -23.71 -6.62 -38.65
CA ASP A 24 -22.32 -7.00 -38.90
C ASP A 24 -21.55 -6.01 -39.82
N LYS A 25 -21.94 -4.74 -39.75
CA LYS A 25 -21.32 -3.62 -40.45
C LYS A 25 -20.97 -2.51 -39.47
N LEU A 26 -19.95 -1.71 -39.81
CA LEU A 26 -19.67 -0.45 -39.14
C LEU A 26 -20.70 0.58 -39.61
N VAL A 27 -21.62 0.95 -38.72
CA VAL A 27 -22.70 1.92 -39.01
C VAL A 27 -22.40 3.22 -38.29
N VAL A 28 -22.43 4.33 -39.02
CA VAL A 28 -22.12 5.67 -38.50
C VAL A 28 -23.37 6.53 -38.52
N PHE A 29 -23.78 7.02 -37.35
CA PHE A 29 -24.85 8.00 -37.22
C PHE A 29 -24.26 9.41 -37.30
N THR A 30 -24.73 10.21 -38.25
CA THR A 30 -24.24 11.57 -38.50
C THR A 30 -25.38 12.58 -38.59
N GLY A 31 -25.08 13.88 -38.41
CA GLY A 31 -26.05 14.97 -38.39
C GLY A 31 -25.69 16.08 -37.40
N LEU A 32 -26.42 17.20 -37.46
CA LEU A 32 -26.20 18.39 -36.63
C LEU A 32 -26.33 18.11 -35.12
N SER A 33 -25.68 18.91 -34.27
CA SER A 33 -25.88 18.80 -32.81
C SER A 33 -27.37 18.93 -32.46
N GLY A 34 -27.86 18.08 -31.55
CA GLY A 34 -29.29 18.03 -31.20
C GLY A 34 -30.21 17.33 -32.21
N SER A 35 -29.69 16.77 -33.32
CA SER A 35 -30.53 16.10 -34.34
C SER A 35 -31.16 14.77 -33.92
N GLY A 36 -31.05 14.34 -32.64
CA GLY A 36 -31.58 13.07 -32.15
C GLY A 36 -30.69 11.85 -32.36
N LYS A 37 -29.41 12.02 -32.76
CA LYS A 37 -28.44 10.90 -32.93
C LYS A 37 -28.29 10.08 -31.66
N SER A 38 -28.03 10.75 -30.53
CA SER A 38 -27.83 10.10 -29.25
C SER A 38 -29.13 9.46 -28.74
N SER A 39 -30.27 10.13 -28.95
CA SER A 39 -31.59 9.60 -28.60
C SER A 39 -31.89 8.30 -29.32
N LEU A 40 -31.53 8.19 -30.60
CA LEU A 40 -31.71 6.96 -31.36
C LEU A 40 -30.66 5.90 -31.00
N ALA A 41 -29.38 6.26 -30.93
CA ALA A 41 -28.29 5.30 -30.71
C ALA A 41 -28.22 4.78 -29.26
N PHE A 42 -28.23 5.68 -28.28
CA PHE A 42 -28.05 5.35 -26.87
C PHE A 42 -29.39 5.13 -26.17
N ASP A 43 -30.29 6.12 -26.23
CA ASP A 43 -31.51 6.12 -25.42
C ASP A 43 -32.58 5.16 -25.97
N THR A 44 -32.50 4.79 -27.26
CA THR A 44 -33.39 3.80 -27.89
C THR A 44 -32.70 2.45 -28.13
N ILE A 45 -31.74 2.37 -29.06
CA ILE A 45 -31.16 1.09 -29.52
C ILE A 45 -30.35 0.40 -28.44
N TYR A 46 -29.39 1.12 -27.83
CA TYR A 46 -28.55 0.57 -26.76
C TYR A 46 -29.37 0.25 -25.51
N ALA A 47 -30.22 1.17 -25.06
CA ALA A 47 -31.07 0.97 -23.88
C ALA A 47 -31.95 -0.29 -24.02
N GLU A 48 -32.61 -0.47 -25.18
CA GLU A 48 -33.44 -1.65 -25.43
C GLU A 48 -32.60 -2.93 -25.56
N GLY A 49 -31.40 -2.85 -26.16
CA GLY A 49 -30.48 -3.98 -26.29
C GLY A 49 -29.94 -4.46 -24.96
N GLN A 50 -29.57 -3.52 -24.08
CA GLN A 50 -29.14 -3.80 -22.71
C GLN A 50 -30.29 -4.37 -21.88
N ARG A 51 -31.48 -3.74 -21.93
CA ARG A 51 -32.66 -4.18 -21.17
C ARG A 51 -33.04 -5.62 -21.48
N ARG A 52 -33.19 -5.96 -22.76
CA ARG A 52 -33.55 -7.34 -23.20
C ARG A 52 -32.53 -8.37 -22.76
N TYR A 53 -31.24 -8.02 -22.81
CA TYR A 53 -30.18 -8.91 -22.35
C TYR A 53 -30.27 -9.13 -20.83
N VAL A 54 -30.38 -8.07 -20.03
CA VAL A 54 -30.41 -8.18 -18.56
C VAL A 54 -31.69 -8.86 -18.06
N GLU A 55 -32.83 -8.68 -18.74
CA GLU A 55 -34.10 -9.39 -18.45
C GLU A 55 -34.03 -10.91 -18.63
N SER A 56 -33.01 -11.40 -19.35
CA SER A 56 -32.75 -12.83 -19.54
C SER A 56 -31.84 -13.45 -18.47
N LEU A 57 -31.13 -12.63 -17.68
CA LEU A 57 -30.13 -13.13 -16.71
C LEU A 57 -30.74 -13.78 -15.48
N SER A 58 -31.81 -13.21 -14.91
CA SER A 58 -32.53 -13.82 -13.78
C SER A 58 -33.96 -13.33 -13.66
N SER A 59 -34.82 -14.13 -13.04
CA SER A 59 -36.20 -13.75 -12.69
C SER A 59 -36.25 -12.53 -11.76
N TYR A 60 -35.27 -12.41 -10.85
CA TYR A 60 -35.13 -11.26 -9.95
C TYR A 60 -34.73 -9.99 -10.70
N ALA A 61 -33.74 -10.06 -11.61
CA ALA A 61 -33.34 -8.91 -12.44
C ALA A 61 -34.52 -8.39 -13.28
N ARG A 62 -35.37 -9.28 -13.78
CA ARG A 62 -36.60 -8.91 -14.50
C ARG A 62 -37.58 -8.10 -13.67
N MET A 63 -37.74 -8.40 -12.37
CA MET A 63 -38.60 -7.62 -11.47
C MET A 63 -38.07 -6.20 -11.26
N PHE A 64 -36.75 -6.04 -11.16
CA PHE A 64 -36.10 -4.74 -10.97
C PHE A 64 -36.12 -3.88 -12.25
N LEU A 65 -35.83 -4.49 -13.40
CA LEU A 65 -35.86 -3.80 -14.70
C LEU A 65 -37.28 -3.45 -15.17
N GLY A 66 -38.28 -4.20 -14.73
CA GLY A 66 -39.69 -3.88 -15.01
C GLY A 66 -40.12 -2.52 -14.45
N GLN A 67 -39.37 -1.96 -13.49
CA GLN A 67 -39.58 -0.61 -12.94
C GLN A 67 -38.82 0.49 -13.69
N MET A 68 -37.88 0.13 -14.58
CA MET A 68 -37.16 1.11 -15.37
C MET A 68 -38.02 1.60 -16.53
N GLU A 69 -37.86 2.88 -16.88
CA GLU A 69 -38.55 3.47 -18.01
C GLU A 69 -38.11 2.77 -19.31
N LYS A 70 -39.09 2.26 -20.06
CA LYS A 70 -38.82 1.62 -21.35
C LYS A 70 -38.66 2.71 -22.40
N PRO A 71 -37.69 2.57 -23.33
CA PRO A 71 -37.60 3.50 -24.45
C PRO A 71 -38.91 3.56 -25.23
N ASP A 72 -39.29 4.78 -25.65
CA ASP A 72 -40.49 5.02 -26.46
C ASP A 72 -40.24 4.58 -27.91
N VAL A 73 -40.49 3.30 -28.16
CA VAL A 73 -40.37 2.67 -29.47
C VAL A 73 -41.43 1.60 -29.64
N GLU A 74 -42.08 1.56 -30.80
CA GLU A 74 -43.17 0.60 -31.06
C GLU A 74 -42.63 -0.83 -31.20
N LYS A 75 -41.53 -0.99 -31.95
CA LYS A 75 -40.91 -2.30 -32.13
C LYS A 75 -39.44 -2.19 -32.54
N ILE A 76 -38.60 -3.03 -31.93
CA ILE A 76 -37.25 -3.31 -32.42
C ILE A 76 -37.05 -4.81 -32.61
N GLU A 77 -36.61 -5.23 -33.79
CA GLU A 77 -36.32 -6.63 -34.14
C GLU A 77 -34.86 -6.80 -34.58
N GLY A 78 -34.32 -8.00 -34.42
CA GLY A 78 -32.94 -8.32 -34.83
C GLY A 78 -31.84 -7.71 -33.94
N LEU A 79 -32.21 -7.14 -32.79
CA LEU A 79 -31.29 -6.48 -31.86
C LEU A 79 -30.38 -7.49 -31.13
N SER A 80 -29.09 -7.17 -31.04
CA SER A 80 -28.12 -7.94 -30.26
C SER A 80 -28.01 -7.38 -28.83
N PRO A 81 -27.45 -8.13 -27.86
CA PRO A 81 -26.94 -7.53 -26.63
C PRO A 81 -26.03 -6.34 -26.98
N ALA A 82 -26.32 -5.18 -26.39
CA ALA A 82 -25.66 -3.93 -26.73
C ALA A 82 -24.71 -3.50 -25.61
N ILE A 83 -23.56 -2.96 -26.00
CA ILE A 83 -22.57 -2.36 -25.10
C ILE A 83 -22.36 -0.92 -25.53
N SER A 84 -22.41 0.00 -24.56
CA SER A 84 -22.09 1.42 -24.79
C SER A 84 -20.63 1.67 -24.46
N ILE A 85 -19.95 2.38 -25.35
CA ILE A 85 -18.62 2.93 -25.11
C ILE A 85 -18.75 4.44 -25.29
N ASP A 86 -18.88 5.15 -24.17
CA ASP A 86 -19.00 6.61 -24.14
C ASP A 86 -17.83 7.25 -23.38
N GLN A 87 -17.73 8.58 -23.43
CA GLN A 87 -16.70 9.34 -22.72
C GLN A 87 -17.13 9.70 -21.29
N LYS A 88 -18.20 9.13 -20.74
CA LYS A 88 -18.61 9.47 -19.37
C LYS A 88 -17.54 8.94 -18.42
N THR A 89 -16.92 9.84 -17.67
CA THR A 89 -15.93 9.47 -16.66
C THR A 89 -16.60 8.57 -15.63
N THR A 90 -16.16 7.31 -15.57
CA THR A 90 -16.41 6.44 -14.42
C THR A 90 -15.84 7.11 -13.18
N GLY A 91 -16.53 6.98 -12.03
CA GLY A 91 -16.28 7.76 -10.83
C GLY A 91 -14.80 7.83 -10.42
N ARG A 92 -14.37 8.95 -9.86
CA ARG A 92 -13.00 9.19 -9.40
C ARG A 92 -12.70 8.41 -8.12
N ASN A 93 -12.49 7.10 -8.23
CA ASN A 93 -11.98 6.30 -7.12
C ASN A 93 -10.45 6.42 -7.08
N PRO A 94 -9.84 6.98 -6.01
CA PRO A 94 -8.38 7.16 -5.93
C PRO A 94 -7.57 5.85 -5.98
N ARG A 95 -8.24 4.72 -5.71
CA ARG A 95 -7.63 3.39 -5.80
C ARG A 95 -7.70 2.78 -7.20
N SER A 96 -8.49 3.33 -8.11
CA SER A 96 -8.54 2.86 -9.50
C SER A 96 -7.37 3.42 -10.30
N THR A 97 -6.64 2.53 -10.96
CA THR A 97 -5.57 2.83 -11.93
C THR A 97 -5.93 2.24 -13.29
N VAL A 98 -5.23 2.65 -14.34
CA VAL A 98 -5.36 2.05 -15.68
C VAL A 98 -5.19 0.53 -15.62
N GLY A 99 -4.21 0.05 -14.85
CA GLY A 99 -3.96 -1.39 -14.67
C GLY A 99 -5.12 -2.14 -14.01
N THR A 100 -5.85 -1.51 -13.07
CA THR A 100 -7.04 -2.14 -12.46
C THR A 100 -8.26 -2.09 -13.38
N VAL A 101 -8.43 -1.03 -14.18
CA VAL A 101 -9.58 -0.89 -15.09
C VAL A 101 -9.47 -1.84 -16.27
N THR A 102 -8.25 -2.09 -16.73
CA THR A 102 -7.96 -3.01 -17.85
C THR A 102 -7.75 -4.45 -17.39
N GLU A 103 -7.82 -4.73 -16.09
CA GLU A 103 -7.49 -6.01 -15.45
C GLU A 103 -6.04 -6.50 -15.67
N ILE A 104 -5.20 -5.75 -16.40
CA ILE A 104 -3.78 -6.07 -16.63
C ILE A 104 -3.06 -6.23 -15.29
N TYR A 105 -3.35 -5.36 -14.32
CA TYR A 105 -2.74 -5.46 -13.00
C TYR A 105 -3.13 -6.78 -12.31
N ASP A 106 -4.35 -7.27 -12.51
CA ASP A 106 -4.81 -8.52 -11.92
C ASP A 106 -4.04 -9.72 -12.48
N TYR A 107 -3.77 -9.72 -13.79
CA TYR A 107 -2.88 -10.70 -14.42
C TYR A 107 -1.43 -10.57 -13.94
N LEU A 108 -0.92 -9.35 -13.76
CA LEU A 108 0.42 -9.13 -13.19
C LEU A 108 0.53 -9.72 -11.78
N ARG A 109 -0.49 -9.55 -10.92
CA ARG A 109 -0.49 -10.15 -9.58
C ARG A 109 -0.40 -11.67 -9.64
N VAL A 110 -1.11 -12.31 -10.57
CA VAL A 110 -1.04 -13.76 -10.77
C VAL A 110 0.35 -14.16 -11.27
N LEU A 111 0.91 -13.44 -12.23
CA LEU A 111 2.25 -13.68 -12.76
C LEU A 111 3.31 -13.63 -11.65
N TYR A 112 3.33 -12.56 -10.85
CA TYR A 112 4.27 -12.39 -9.75
C TYR A 112 4.07 -13.41 -8.63
N ALA A 113 2.84 -13.83 -8.36
CA ALA A 113 2.59 -14.90 -7.38
C ALA A 113 3.09 -16.27 -7.86
N ARG A 114 3.10 -16.53 -9.18
CA ARG A 114 3.43 -17.85 -9.74
C ARG A 114 4.90 -18.03 -10.05
N ILE A 115 5.55 -17.01 -10.61
CA ILE A 115 6.94 -17.10 -11.07
C ILE A 115 7.85 -16.04 -10.44
N GLY A 116 7.31 -15.21 -9.55
CA GLY A 116 8.08 -14.18 -8.87
C GLY A 116 9.11 -14.80 -7.95
N VAL A 117 10.34 -14.31 -8.03
CA VAL A 117 11.44 -14.70 -7.17
C VAL A 117 11.46 -13.75 -5.97
N PRO A 118 11.16 -14.21 -4.75
CA PRO A 118 11.15 -13.34 -3.59
C PRO A 118 12.58 -13.09 -3.10
N HIS A 119 12.90 -11.83 -2.83
CA HIS A 119 14.16 -11.42 -2.24
C HIS A 119 13.94 -10.89 -0.83
N CYS A 120 14.95 -10.99 0.03
CA CYS A 120 14.92 -10.33 1.32
C CYS A 120 14.89 -8.80 1.13
N PRO A 121 13.93 -8.07 1.72
CA PRO A 121 13.88 -6.61 1.61
C PRO A 121 15.15 -5.91 2.11
N ASN A 122 15.82 -6.49 3.11
CA ASN A 122 17.01 -5.92 3.75
C ASN A 122 18.33 -6.32 3.06
N CYS A 123 18.61 -7.61 2.88
CA CYS A 123 19.89 -8.08 2.32
C CYS A 123 19.84 -8.42 0.83
N LYS A 124 18.66 -8.34 0.18
CA LYS A 124 18.42 -8.61 -1.25
C LYS A 124 18.76 -10.03 -1.73
N LYS A 125 19.13 -10.94 -0.82
CA LYS A 125 19.32 -12.36 -1.16
C LYS A 125 17.99 -13.00 -1.53
N GLU A 126 18.03 -13.88 -2.51
CA GLU A 126 16.90 -14.73 -2.90
C GLU A 126 16.45 -15.60 -1.72
N ILE A 127 15.13 -15.67 -1.52
CA ILE A 127 14.49 -16.52 -0.51
C ILE A 127 13.89 -17.71 -1.24
N LYS A 128 14.30 -18.93 -0.86
CA LYS A 128 13.75 -20.16 -1.41
C LYS A 128 13.02 -20.92 -0.33
N GLN A 129 11.77 -21.26 -0.60
CA GLN A 129 11.05 -22.27 0.15
C GLN A 129 11.42 -23.64 -0.43
N GLN A 130 11.78 -24.58 0.43
CA GLN A 130 12.10 -25.95 0.02
C GLN A 130 11.41 -26.94 0.96
N THR A 131 10.83 -28.00 0.41
CA THR A 131 10.28 -29.09 1.22
C THR A 131 11.40 -29.92 1.84
N ILE A 132 11.10 -30.68 2.90
CA ILE A 132 12.09 -31.60 3.51
C ILE A 132 12.69 -32.52 2.43
N ASP A 133 11.86 -33.10 1.56
CA ASP A 133 12.33 -33.96 0.47
C ASP A 133 13.28 -33.24 -0.50
N GLN A 134 12.97 -32.00 -0.88
CA GLN A 134 13.85 -31.20 -1.74
C GLN A 134 15.18 -30.88 -1.08
N ILE A 135 15.18 -30.62 0.23
CA ILE A 135 16.41 -30.41 1.02
C ILE A 135 17.21 -31.71 1.06
N THR A 136 16.57 -32.83 1.37
CA THR A 136 17.20 -34.15 1.40
C THR A 136 17.83 -34.51 0.05
N ASP A 137 17.09 -34.34 -1.04
CA ASP A 137 17.58 -34.62 -2.40
C ASP A 137 18.74 -33.67 -2.79
N ALA A 138 18.67 -32.40 -2.40
CA ALA A 138 19.77 -31.45 -2.61
C ALA A 138 21.06 -31.87 -1.88
N VAL A 139 20.94 -32.38 -0.65
CA VAL A 139 22.08 -32.84 0.15
C VAL A 139 22.64 -34.17 -0.38
N ILE A 140 21.80 -35.09 -0.86
CA ILE A 140 22.25 -36.32 -1.52
C ILE A 140 23.11 -36.01 -2.74
N ASN A 141 22.76 -34.95 -3.48
CA ASN A 141 23.50 -34.48 -4.65
C ASN A 141 24.88 -33.85 -4.33
N TYR A 142 25.29 -33.74 -3.05
CA TYR A 142 26.62 -33.26 -2.68
C TYR A 142 27.76 -34.23 -3.02
N GLY A 143 27.41 -35.46 -3.41
CA GLY A 143 28.34 -36.51 -3.79
C GLY A 143 28.61 -37.50 -2.66
N VAL A 144 28.64 -38.78 -3.02
CA VAL A 144 28.91 -39.90 -2.11
C VAL A 144 30.26 -39.70 -1.41
N GLY A 145 30.30 -39.91 -0.09
CA GLY A 145 31.49 -39.73 0.74
C GLY A 145 31.62 -38.34 1.38
N SER A 146 30.76 -37.37 1.02
CA SER A 146 30.75 -36.05 1.65
C SER A 146 30.40 -36.14 3.14
N LYS A 147 31.20 -35.52 4.00
CA LYS A 147 30.91 -35.44 5.45
C LYS A 147 30.14 -34.15 5.74
N ILE A 148 28.97 -34.29 6.36
CA ILE A 148 28.06 -33.19 6.65
C ILE A 148 27.67 -33.15 8.13
N LEU A 149 27.41 -31.95 8.63
CA LEU A 149 26.74 -31.73 9.91
C LEU A 149 25.36 -31.12 9.65
N VAL A 150 24.33 -31.71 10.24
CA VAL A 150 22.97 -31.17 10.25
C VAL A 150 22.83 -30.30 11.49
N LEU A 151 22.55 -29.02 11.29
CA LEU A 151 22.57 -28.01 12.33
C LEU A 151 21.22 -27.30 12.42
N ALA A 152 20.72 -27.12 13.65
CA ALA A 152 19.51 -26.36 13.93
C ALA A 152 19.89 -24.97 14.47
N PRO A 153 19.72 -23.88 13.69
CA PRO A 153 20.08 -22.53 14.14
C PRO A 153 19.06 -21.94 15.12
N ILE A 154 19.32 -22.06 16.41
CA ILE A 154 18.42 -21.59 17.47
C ILE A 154 18.57 -20.07 17.71
N VAL A 155 19.79 -19.55 17.64
CA VAL A 155 20.07 -18.13 17.83
C VAL A 155 20.88 -17.60 16.66
N ARG A 156 20.43 -16.50 16.05
CA ARG A 156 21.07 -15.85 14.90
C ARG A 156 21.23 -14.36 15.15
N GLY A 157 22.47 -13.90 15.31
CA GLY A 157 22.83 -12.50 15.39
C GLY A 157 22.22 -11.74 16.57
N ARG A 158 21.85 -12.43 17.65
CA ARG A 158 21.20 -11.81 18.83
C ARG A 158 22.21 -11.59 19.95
N LYS A 159 22.10 -10.43 20.61
CA LYS A 159 22.89 -10.13 21.81
C LYS A 159 22.36 -10.87 23.03
N GLY A 160 23.25 -11.32 23.91
CA GLY A 160 22.88 -12.00 25.14
C GLY A 160 23.77 -13.20 25.45
N GLU A 161 23.69 -13.66 26.69
CA GLU A 161 24.48 -14.79 27.19
C GLU A 161 23.88 -16.16 26.82
N HIS A 162 22.57 -16.18 26.51
CA HIS A 162 21.82 -17.35 26.01
C HIS A 162 21.95 -18.64 26.85
N GLN A 163 22.30 -18.58 28.13
CA GLN A 163 22.46 -19.76 29.02
C GLN A 163 21.25 -20.71 28.98
N LYS A 164 20.03 -20.18 28.98
CA LYS A 164 18.79 -20.97 28.89
C LYS A 164 18.73 -21.85 27.63
N VAL A 165 19.33 -21.41 26.52
CA VAL A 165 19.36 -22.17 25.26
C VAL A 165 20.22 -23.42 25.44
N PHE A 166 21.40 -23.28 26.04
CA PHE A 166 22.31 -24.40 26.32
C PHE A 166 21.72 -25.38 27.34
N GLU A 167 21.09 -24.88 28.41
CA GLU A 167 20.42 -25.73 29.41
C GLU A 167 19.27 -26.54 28.81
N ASN A 168 18.45 -25.90 27.96
CA ASN A 168 17.34 -26.59 27.30
C ASN A 168 17.86 -27.63 26.29
N ALA A 169 18.89 -27.30 25.51
CA ALA A 169 19.51 -28.25 24.60
C ALA A 169 20.07 -29.48 25.34
N LYS A 170 20.71 -29.26 26.49
CA LYS A 170 21.23 -30.33 27.35
C LYS A 170 20.11 -31.20 27.93
N LYS A 171 19.01 -30.59 28.39
CA LYS A 171 17.82 -31.32 28.87
C LYS A 171 17.16 -32.16 27.78
N SER A 172 17.19 -31.69 26.53
CA SER A 172 16.70 -32.42 25.37
C SER A 172 17.66 -33.50 24.87
N GLY A 173 18.81 -33.70 25.52
CA GLY A 173 19.74 -34.78 25.22
C GLY A 173 20.77 -34.49 24.13
N TYR A 174 20.87 -33.24 23.66
CA TYR A 174 21.92 -32.87 22.70
C TYR A 174 23.29 -32.80 23.38
N VAL A 175 24.33 -33.21 22.65
CA VAL A 175 25.70 -33.28 23.17
C VAL A 175 26.57 -32.13 22.69
N ARG A 176 26.33 -31.63 21.47
CA ARG A 176 27.20 -30.63 20.82
C ARG A 176 26.43 -29.42 20.33
N VAL A 177 27.10 -28.29 20.37
CA VAL A 177 26.59 -27.01 19.89
C VAL A 177 27.70 -26.28 19.15
N ARG A 178 27.37 -25.61 18.06
CA ARG A 178 28.26 -24.70 17.36
C ARG A 178 27.92 -23.28 17.78
N VAL A 179 28.92 -22.54 18.26
CA VAL A 179 28.76 -21.16 18.70
C VAL A 179 29.76 -20.30 17.97
N ASN A 180 29.28 -19.31 17.21
CA ASN A 180 30.10 -18.42 16.41
C ASN A 180 31.08 -19.13 15.44
N GLY A 181 30.75 -20.34 15.00
CA GLY A 181 31.56 -21.16 14.09
C GLY A 181 32.34 -22.28 14.78
N ASP A 182 32.60 -22.17 16.08
CA ASP A 182 33.36 -23.17 16.84
C ASP A 182 32.43 -24.20 17.50
N ILE A 183 32.82 -25.48 17.48
CA ILE A 183 32.01 -26.57 18.05
C ILE A 183 32.45 -26.84 19.48
N TYR A 184 31.49 -26.79 20.41
CA TYR A 184 31.64 -27.06 21.83
C TYR A 184 30.80 -28.27 22.26
N GLU A 185 31.20 -28.92 23.34
CA GLU A 185 30.35 -29.89 24.02
C GLU A 185 29.47 -29.18 25.06
N LEU A 186 28.19 -29.55 25.13
CA LEU A 186 27.23 -28.98 26.09
C LEU A 186 27.51 -29.39 27.56
N SER A 187 28.50 -30.27 27.76
CA SER A 187 29.10 -30.59 29.06
C SER A 187 30.01 -29.46 29.58
N GLU A 188 30.61 -28.68 28.69
CA GLU A 188 31.56 -27.60 29.01
C GLU A 188 30.84 -26.31 29.44
N GLU A 189 31.52 -25.47 30.22
CA GLU A 189 30.98 -24.19 30.67
C GLU A 189 31.15 -23.12 29.57
N ILE A 190 30.11 -22.94 28.74
CA ILE A 190 30.11 -21.95 27.65
C ILE A 190 29.67 -20.58 28.19
N LYS A 191 30.61 -19.62 28.26
CA LYS A 191 30.33 -18.23 28.67
C LYS A 191 30.33 -17.30 27.45
N LEU A 192 29.18 -16.67 27.20
CA LEU A 192 29.00 -15.68 26.13
C LEU A 192 28.91 -14.26 26.69
N ASP A 193 29.32 -13.28 25.90
CA ASP A 193 29.30 -11.86 26.28
C ASP A 193 27.92 -11.26 26.00
N ARG A 194 27.26 -10.74 27.04
CA ARG A 194 25.93 -10.14 26.94
C ARG A 194 25.82 -9.02 25.89
N ASN A 195 26.90 -8.29 25.62
CA ASN A 195 26.90 -7.12 24.74
C ASN A 195 27.20 -7.43 23.27
N LYS A 196 27.67 -8.65 22.97
CA LYS A 196 28.03 -9.09 21.61
C LYS A 196 26.93 -9.92 20.99
N LYS A 197 26.86 -9.89 19.66
CA LYS A 197 25.93 -10.73 18.89
C LYS A 197 26.52 -12.13 18.77
N HIS A 198 25.70 -13.14 19.00
CA HIS A 198 26.09 -14.54 18.91
C HIS A 198 25.21 -15.32 17.92
N ASN A 199 25.82 -16.31 17.27
CA ASN A 199 25.14 -17.35 16.50
C ASN A 199 25.30 -18.68 17.24
N ILE A 200 24.20 -19.41 17.44
CA ILE A 200 24.17 -20.67 18.18
C ILE A 200 23.37 -21.67 17.35
N GLU A 201 24.03 -22.74 16.94
CA GLU A 201 23.43 -23.86 16.21
C GLU A 201 23.61 -25.17 16.96
N ILE A 202 22.52 -25.90 17.22
CA ILE A 202 22.62 -27.24 17.84
C ILE A 202 23.02 -28.24 16.77
N VAL A 203 23.98 -29.12 17.08
CA VAL A 203 24.39 -30.20 16.18
C VAL A 203 23.42 -31.37 16.36
N ILE A 204 22.61 -31.64 15.34
CA ILE A 204 21.58 -32.68 15.37
C ILE A 204 22.17 -34.03 14.97
N ASP A 205 22.85 -34.09 13.83
CA ASP A 205 23.49 -35.32 13.35
C ASP A 205 24.78 -35.02 12.59
N ARG A 206 25.67 -36.01 12.56
CA ARG A 206 26.90 -36.03 11.76
C ARG A 206 26.81 -37.22 10.82
N LEU A 207 26.71 -36.92 9.53
CA LEU A 207 26.41 -37.89 8.50
C LEU A 207 27.51 -37.94 7.43
N ILE A 208 27.64 -39.08 6.78
CA ILE A 208 28.46 -39.27 5.59
C ILE A 208 27.51 -39.66 4.47
N VAL A 209 27.42 -38.86 3.40
CA VAL A 209 26.47 -39.09 2.31
C VAL A 209 26.76 -40.44 1.65
N LYS A 210 25.75 -41.32 1.64
CA LYS A 210 25.73 -42.66 1.02
C LYS A 210 24.40 -42.86 0.30
N GLU A 211 24.30 -43.82 -0.61
CA GLU A 211 23.07 -44.06 -1.38
C GLU A 211 21.85 -44.40 -0.50
N GLU A 212 22.04 -45.09 0.63
CA GLU A 212 20.96 -45.51 1.53
C GLU A 212 20.66 -44.53 2.68
N ILE A 213 21.28 -43.34 2.69
CA ILE A 213 21.18 -42.43 3.86
C ILE A 213 19.86 -41.65 3.96
N LYS A 214 18.99 -41.75 2.94
CA LYS A 214 17.84 -40.86 2.75
C LYS A 214 16.93 -40.78 3.99
N ALA A 215 16.52 -41.91 4.57
CA ALA A 215 15.62 -41.94 5.73
C ALA A 215 16.21 -41.20 6.94
N ARG A 216 17.45 -41.53 7.32
CA ARG A 216 18.12 -40.92 8.47
C ARG A 216 18.38 -39.42 8.28
N LEU A 217 18.71 -39.02 7.05
CA LEU A 217 18.91 -37.61 6.71
C LEU A 217 17.58 -36.83 6.81
N THR A 218 16.48 -37.39 6.29
CA THR A 218 15.14 -36.81 6.42
C THR A 218 14.76 -36.62 7.90
N ASP A 219 14.91 -37.64 8.74
CA ASP A 219 14.61 -37.55 10.18
C ASP A 219 15.44 -36.45 10.88
N SER A 220 16.72 -36.33 10.49
CA SER A 220 17.63 -35.31 11.02
C SER A 220 17.21 -33.90 10.59
N ILE A 221 16.80 -33.72 9.33
CA ILE A 221 16.30 -32.44 8.81
C ILE A 221 14.98 -32.07 9.48
N GLU A 222 14.06 -33.02 9.68
CA GLU A 222 12.78 -32.80 10.35
C GLU A 222 12.99 -32.38 11.82
N THR A 223 13.93 -33.04 12.51
CA THR A 223 14.32 -32.68 13.87
C THR A 223 14.91 -31.27 13.91
N ALA A 224 15.84 -30.95 13.00
CA ALA A 224 16.49 -29.64 12.95
C ALA A 224 15.51 -28.51 12.66
N THR A 225 14.63 -28.71 11.67
CA THR A 225 13.62 -27.73 11.28
C THR A 225 12.56 -27.54 12.36
N SER A 226 12.16 -28.61 13.06
CA SER A 226 11.24 -28.51 14.21
C SER A 226 11.81 -27.69 15.37
N LEU A 227 13.13 -27.77 15.61
CA LEU A 227 13.79 -27.02 16.69
C LEU A 227 14.06 -25.55 16.36
N SER A 228 14.14 -25.20 15.07
CA SER A 228 14.59 -23.88 14.61
C SER A 228 13.59 -23.18 13.69
N ASP A 229 12.29 -23.48 13.89
CA ASP A 229 11.17 -22.82 13.23
C ASP A 229 11.23 -22.90 11.69
N GLY A 230 11.51 -24.10 11.19
CA GLY A 230 11.53 -24.40 9.77
C GLY A 230 12.83 -24.05 9.05
N ILE A 231 13.97 -23.96 9.75
CA ILE A 231 15.27 -23.69 9.15
C ILE A 231 16.22 -24.86 9.42
N VAL A 232 17.17 -25.12 8.52
CA VAL A 232 18.27 -26.04 8.78
C VAL A 232 19.53 -25.53 8.11
N ILE A 233 20.68 -25.74 8.74
CA ILE A 233 21.99 -25.48 8.14
C ILE A 233 22.69 -26.82 7.94
N ILE A 234 23.13 -27.06 6.71
CA ILE A 234 23.95 -28.21 6.35
C ILE A 234 25.38 -27.70 6.18
N HIS A 235 26.25 -28.02 7.13
CA HIS A 235 27.68 -27.69 7.04
C HIS A 235 28.42 -28.84 6.37
N LYS A 236 29.02 -28.59 5.21
CA LYS A 236 29.91 -29.54 4.54
C LYS A 236 31.34 -29.25 4.99
N ILE A 237 32.00 -30.25 5.60
CA ILE A 237 33.29 -30.07 6.31
C ILE A 237 34.42 -29.54 5.40
N ASP A 238 34.33 -29.75 4.08
CA ASP A 238 35.33 -29.33 3.09
C ASP A 238 34.89 -28.16 2.20
N ASP A 239 33.81 -27.46 2.56
CA ASP A 239 33.23 -26.40 1.73
C ASP A 239 32.68 -25.25 2.60
N LYS A 240 31.35 -25.13 2.71
CA LYS A 240 30.68 -24.05 3.44
C LYS A 240 29.35 -24.50 4.03
N ASP A 241 28.73 -23.57 4.75
CA ASP A 241 27.38 -23.71 5.26
C ASP A 241 26.35 -23.46 4.16
N TYR A 242 25.39 -24.37 4.05
CA TYR A 242 24.21 -24.25 3.20
C TYR A 242 22.98 -24.15 4.07
N SER A 243 22.30 -23.01 4.04
CA SER A 243 21.05 -22.81 4.80
C SER A 243 19.85 -23.11 3.91
N TYR A 244 18.90 -23.86 4.46
CA TYR A 244 17.64 -24.21 3.85
C TYR A 244 16.49 -23.76 4.77
N SER A 245 15.33 -23.44 4.18
CA SER A 245 14.13 -23.11 4.94
C SER A 245 12.88 -23.75 4.34
N LEU A 246 12.04 -24.29 5.22
CA LEU A 246 10.68 -24.74 4.92
C LEU A 246 9.71 -23.57 4.72
N ASN A 247 10.11 -22.37 5.15
CA ASN A 247 9.35 -21.13 5.07
C ASN A 247 10.00 -20.19 4.05
N TYR A 248 9.27 -19.19 3.53
CA TYR A 248 9.87 -18.09 2.79
C TYR A 248 10.62 -17.13 3.73
N ALA A 249 11.65 -17.61 4.42
CA ALA A 249 12.41 -16.85 5.40
C ALA A 249 13.84 -16.58 4.93
N CYS A 250 14.30 -15.35 5.12
CA CYS A 250 15.70 -14.99 4.93
C CYS A 250 16.56 -15.58 6.09
N PRO A 251 17.58 -16.40 5.79
CA PRO A 251 18.45 -17.00 6.82
C PRO A 251 19.18 -15.96 7.68
N ASP A 252 19.62 -14.86 7.09
CA ASP A 252 20.50 -13.88 7.74
C ASP A 252 19.75 -12.78 8.49
N CYS A 253 18.63 -12.32 7.91
CA CYS A 253 17.87 -11.18 8.45
C CYS A 253 16.69 -11.59 9.31
N ASN A 254 16.34 -12.89 9.35
CA ASN A 254 15.17 -13.41 10.04
C ASN A 254 13.85 -12.73 9.63
N ILE A 255 13.80 -12.25 8.38
CA ILE A 255 12.59 -11.71 7.76
C ILE A 255 11.89 -12.89 7.10
N SER A 256 10.66 -13.16 7.53
CA SER A 256 9.76 -14.11 6.87
C SER A 256 8.84 -13.36 5.93
N ILE A 257 8.68 -13.89 4.72
CA ILE A 257 7.68 -13.46 3.75
C ILE A 257 6.54 -14.48 3.81
N GLU A 258 5.31 -14.00 3.73
CA GLU A 258 4.14 -14.88 3.61
C GLU A 258 4.17 -15.63 2.27
N GLU A 259 3.34 -16.67 2.14
CA GLU A 259 3.20 -17.39 0.87
C GLU A 259 2.85 -16.42 -0.27
N LEU A 260 3.56 -16.55 -1.39
CA LEU A 260 3.34 -15.73 -2.58
C LEU A 260 1.93 -15.99 -3.15
N SER A 261 1.02 -15.11 -2.77
CA SER A 261 -0.37 -15.12 -3.25
C SER A 261 -0.66 -13.87 -4.07
N PRO A 262 -1.59 -13.93 -5.05
CA PRO A 262 -1.95 -12.74 -5.82
C PRO A 262 -2.44 -11.56 -4.96
N ARG A 263 -2.96 -11.85 -3.75
CA ARG A 263 -3.44 -10.82 -2.79
C ARG A 263 -2.30 -10.00 -2.21
N MET A 264 -1.11 -10.58 -2.06
CA MET A 264 0.10 -9.89 -1.60
C MET A 264 0.52 -8.75 -2.55
N PHE A 265 0.18 -8.85 -3.82
CA PHE A 265 0.47 -7.83 -4.83
C PHE A 265 -0.69 -6.84 -5.02
N SER A 266 -1.74 -6.91 -4.21
CA SER A 266 -2.88 -6.01 -4.31
C SER A 266 -2.76 -4.85 -3.32
N PHE A 267 -2.59 -3.63 -3.83
CA PHE A 267 -2.68 -2.42 -2.99
C PHE A 267 -4.10 -2.13 -2.50
N ASN A 268 -5.11 -2.85 -2.98
CA ASN A 268 -6.48 -2.80 -2.46
C ASN A 268 -6.73 -3.77 -1.30
N ASN A 269 -5.77 -4.65 -1.00
CA ASN A 269 -5.86 -5.63 0.07
C ASN A 269 -4.84 -5.31 1.18
N PRO A 270 -5.22 -5.32 2.47
CA PRO A 270 -4.29 -5.08 3.58
C PRO A 270 -3.04 -5.97 3.59
N MET A 271 -3.09 -7.16 2.97
CA MET A 271 -1.92 -8.04 2.81
C MET A 271 -0.82 -7.37 1.99
N GLY A 272 -1.17 -6.72 0.88
CA GLY A 272 -0.22 -6.10 -0.05
C GLY A 272 -0.09 -4.58 0.06
N ALA A 273 -1.10 -3.91 0.62
CA ALA A 273 -1.15 -2.46 0.70
C ALA A 273 -0.10 -1.90 1.66
N CYS A 274 0.55 -0.80 1.25
CA CYS A 274 1.40 -0.01 2.13
C CYS A 274 0.64 0.35 3.42
N PRO A 275 1.20 0.08 4.61
CA PRO A 275 0.53 0.27 5.89
C PRO A 275 0.30 1.75 6.21
N GLU A 276 1.14 2.64 5.68
CA GLU A 276 1.05 4.06 5.97
C GLU A 276 -0.04 4.77 5.16
N CYS A 277 -0.05 4.59 3.84
CA CYS A 277 -1.05 5.21 2.97
C CYS A 277 -2.28 4.33 2.70
N GLY A 278 -2.36 3.13 3.30
CA GLY A 278 -3.44 2.17 3.07
C GLY A 278 -3.65 1.83 1.58
N GLY A 279 -2.56 1.77 0.82
CA GLY A 279 -2.59 1.48 -0.63
C GLY A 279 -2.96 2.65 -1.55
N LEU A 280 -3.04 3.89 -1.06
CA LEU A 280 -3.30 5.07 -1.91
C LEU A 280 -2.08 5.55 -2.71
N GLY A 281 -0.87 5.33 -2.18
CA GLY A 281 0.42 5.79 -2.73
C GLY A 281 0.74 7.24 -2.41
N HIS A 282 -0.26 8.04 -2.08
CA HIS A 282 -0.10 9.42 -1.69
C HIS A 282 -0.73 9.66 -0.33
N LEU A 283 -0.21 10.66 0.36
CA LEU A 283 -0.79 11.22 1.57
C LEU A 283 -1.21 12.65 1.26
N MET A 284 -2.35 13.06 1.80
CA MET A 284 -2.74 14.46 1.77
C MET A 284 -1.84 15.19 2.77
N LYS A 285 -1.07 16.16 2.29
CA LYS A 285 -0.25 17.04 3.14
C LYS A 285 -0.63 18.48 2.88
N ILE A 286 -0.62 19.28 3.93
CA ILE A 286 -0.89 20.71 3.80
C ILE A 286 0.23 21.38 3.03
N ASP A 287 -0.12 22.14 1.99
CA ASP A 287 0.85 22.91 1.21
C ASP A 287 0.82 24.38 1.63
N LYS A 288 1.98 24.86 2.09
CA LYS A 288 2.19 26.28 2.44
C LYS A 288 1.88 27.24 1.28
N ASN A 289 1.96 26.80 0.02
CA ASN A 289 1.67 27.65 -1.13
C ASN A 289 0.17 27.96 -1.27
N TYR A 290 -0.72 27.08 -0.80
CA TYR A 290 -2.16 27.38 -0.74
C TYR A 290 -2.53 28.23 0.48
N ILE A 291 -1.70 28.21 1.52
CA ILE A 291 -1.90 29.02 2.72
C ILE A 291 -1.37 30.43 2.56
N LEU A 292 -0.19 30.60 1.94
CA LEU A 292 0.52 31.88 1.92
C LEU A 292 0.36 32.59 0.59
N ASN A 293 -0.27 33.77 0.61
CA ASN A 293 -0.14 34.75 -0.45
C ASN A 293 1.07 35.66 -0.16
N LYS A 294 2.17 35.40 -0.86
CA LYS A 294 3.47 36.08 -0.66
C LYS A 294 3.44 37.58 -0.92
N GLU A 295 2.48 38.06 -1.71
CA GLU A 295 2.39 39.47 -2.12
C GLU A 295 1.62 40.34 -1.10
N LEU A 296 0.82 39.72 -0.24
CA LEU A 296 0.02 40.42 0.77
C LEU A 296 0.67 40.34 2.15
N SER A 297 0.41 41.34 2.98
CA SER A 297 0.75 41.29 4.40
C SER A 297 -0.20 40.38 5.18
N ILE A 298 0.12 40.07 6.45
CA ILE A 298 -0.76 39.23 7.28
C ILE A 298 -2.12 39.90 7.48
N ARG A 299 -2.16 41.23 7.67
CA ARG A 299 -3.41 41.98 7.83
C ARG A 299 -4.27 42.04 6.58
N GLU A 300 -3.65 42.03 5.41
CA GLU A 300 -4.33 42.05 4.11
C GLU A 300 -4.82 40.65 3.67
N GLY A 301 -4.64 39.62 4.51
CA GLY A 301 -5.05 38.25 4.18
C GLY A 301 -3.95 37.43 3.51
N GLY A 302 -2.68 37.74 3.77
CA GLY A 302 -1.54 36.95 3.31
C GLY A 302 -1.54 35.51 3.82
N ILE A 303 -2.26 35.22 4.91
CA ILE A 303 -2.51 33.86 5.40
C ILE A 303 -3.97 33.51 5.11
N ASN A 304 -4.19 32.61 4.16
CA ASN A 304 -5.50 32.08 3.80
C ASN A 304 -5.63 30.64 4.30
N ALA A 305 -6.14 30.50 5.52
CA ALA A 305 -6.37 29.22 6.16
C ALA A 305 -7.62 29.27 7.05
N SER A 306 -8.42 28.20 7.00
CA SER A 306 -9.66 28.08 7.76
C SER A 306 -9.44 28.31 9.25
N GLY A 307 -10.03 29.39 9.80
CA GLY A 307 -9.86 29.78 11.20
C GLY A 307 -8.58 30.55 11.54
N TRP A 308 -7.72 30.81 10.55
CA TRP A 308 -6.43 31.51 10.69
C TRP A 308 -6.34 32.79 9.85
N ASN A 309 -7.40 33.18 9.16
CA ASN A 309 -7.47 34.43 8.43
C ASN A 309 -7.48 35.62 9.40
N PHE A 310 -6.72 36.66 9.08
CA PHE A 310 -6.79 37.93 9.80
C PHE A 310 -8.11 38.62 9.46
N LYS A 311 -8.93 38.91 10.48
CA LYS A 311 -10.25 39.55 10.29
C LYS A 311 -10.38 40.91 10.96
N GLY A 312 -9.38 41.33 11.73
CA GLY A 312 -9.36 42.65 12.37
C GLY A 312 -10.39 42.83 13.49
N GLU A 313 -11.02 41.75 13.97
CA GLU A 313 -12.15 41.77 14.91
C GLU A 313 -11.95 40.78 16.07
N ASP A 314 -10.96 41.03 16.93
CA ASP A 314 -10.73 40.30 18.20
C ASP A 314 -10.74 38.76 18.07
N THR A 315 -10.31 38.23 16.92
CA THR A 315 -10.31 36.79 16.70
C THR A 315 -9.10 36.14 17.37
N MET A 316 -9.20 34.82 17.61
CA MET A 316 -8.11 34.06 18.21
C MET A 316 -6.85 34.08 17.32
N ALA A 317 -7.00 34.09 16.00
CA ALA A 317 -5.89 34.22 15.05
C ALA A 317 -5.19 35.59 15.18
N ASP A 318 -5.95 36.68 15.27
CA ASP A 318 -5.40 38.04 15.42
C ASP A 318 -4.56 38.16 16.70
N MET A 319 -5.05 37.58 17.81
CA MET A 319 -4.34 37.51 19.09
C MET A 319 -2.99 36.79 18.97
N TYR A 320 -2.96 35.63 18.30
CA TYR A 320 -1.73 34.87 18.09
C TYR A 320 -0.74 35.66 17.23
N TYR A 321 -1.15 36.23 16.09
CA TYR A 321 -0.27 36.99 15.21
C TYR A 321 0.31 38.24 15.88
N LEU A 322 -0.49 38.97 16.67
CA LEU A 322 -0.03 40.14 17.42
C LEU A 322 1.01 39.78 18.48
N GLY A 323 0.85 38.64 19.16
CA GLY A 323 1.83 38.15 20.13
C GLY A 323 3.13 37.68 19.46
N LEU A 324 3.02 36.97 18.33
CA LEU A 324 4.18 36.52 17.55
C LEU A 324 4.99 37.68 17.00
N SER A 325 4.33 38.69 16.42
CA SER A 325 4.98 39.89 15.89
C SER A 325 5.84 40.60 16.94
N LYS A 326 5.34 40.72 18.18
CA LYS A 326 6.10 41.30 19.30
C LYS A 326 7.26 40.43 19.74
N LYS A 327 7.08 39.11 19.80
CA LYS A 327 8.08 38.18 20.32
C LYS A 327 9.24 37.95 19.34
N TYR A 328 8.94 37.83 18.06
CA TYR A 328 9.90 37.51 17.00
C TYR A 328 10.25 38.73 16.14
N ASN A 329 9.79 39.92 16.54
CA ASN A 329 10.14 41.22 15.97
C ASN A 329 9.96 41.30 14.44
N PHE A 330 8.76 41.01 13.96
CA PHE A 330 8.38 41.15 12.54
C PHE A 330 7.11 41.99 12.37
N SER A 331 6.97 42.67 11.23
CA SER A 331 5.82 43.51 10.91
C SER A 331 4.64 42.66 10.42
N LEU A 332 3.41 43.02 10.84
CA LEU A 332 2.18 42.41 10.30
C LEU A 332 1.69 43.08 9.02
N ASP A 333 2.27 44.25 8.70
CA ASP A 333 1.87 45.15 7.61
C ASP A 333 2.82 45.03 6.40
N GLU A 334 3.91 44.27 6.53
CA GLU A 334 4.80 43.96 5.41
C GLU A 334 4.33 42.72 4.64
N PRO A 335 4.50 42.70 3.30
CA PRO A 335 4.24 41.50 2.49
C PRO A 335 4.98 40.27 3.01
N ILE A 336 4.35 39.10 2.97
CA ILE A 336 4.91 37.85 3.50
C ILE A 336 6.28 37.50 2.90
N LYS A 337 6.53 37.83 1.63
CA LYS A 337 7.85 37.61 0.99
C LYS A 337 9.00 38.35 1.64
N ASN A 338 8.73 39.44 2.37
CA ASN A 338 9.74 40.26 3.05
C ASN A 338 9.98 39.81 4.49
N LEU A 339 9.13 38.92 5.03
CA LEU A 339 9.32 38.38 6.38
C LEU A 339 10.53 37.46 6.44
N SER A 340 11.17 37.42 7.62
CA SER A 340 12.29 36.52 7.87
C SER A 340 11.84 35.05 7.80
N LYS A 341 12.77 34.14 7.45
CA LYS A 341 12.49 32.69 7.43
C LYS A 341 12.03 32.19 8.80
N GLU A 342 12.55 32.76 9.88
CA GLU A 342 12.15 32.44 11.26
C GLU A 342 10.70 32.85 11.54
N ALA A 343 10.29 34.05 11.12
CA ALA A 343 8.90 34.49 11.27
C ALA A 343 7.93 33.56 10.52
N ILE A 344 8.26 33.18 9.28
CA ILE A 344 7.45 32.24 8.49
C ILE A 344 7.41 30.85 9.15
N ASP A 345 8.53 30.33 9.64
CA ASP A 345 8.60 29.02 10.32
C ASP A 345 7.69 29.00 11.55
N VAL A 346 7.76 30.04 12.39
CA VAL A 346 6.96 30.13 13.62
C VAL A 346 5.47 30.29 13.33
N ILE A 347 5.10 31.03 12.27
CA ILE A 347 3.69 31.14 11.85
C ILE A 347 3.16 29.78 11.38
N LEU A 348 3.91 29.07 10.55
CA LEU A 348 3.45 27.82 9.95
C LEU A 348 3.51 26.62 10.91
N TYR A 349 4.62 26.46 11.63
CA TYR A 349 4.94 25.28 12.44
C TYR A 349 4.99 25.54 13.95
N GLY A 350 4.72 26.77 14.37
CA GLY A 350 4.56 27.12 15.77
C GLY A 350 5.85 27.46 16.50
N THR A 351 5.72 27.75 17.80
CA THR A 351 6.82 28.20 18.67
C THR A 351 7.58 27.06 19.34
N LYS A 352 7.27 25.80 19.01
CA LYS A 352 7.95 24.59 19.53
C LYS A 352 8.04 24.58 21.07
N GLY A 353 6.97 25.02 21.75
CA GLY A 353 6.86 25.07 23.21
C GLY A 353 7.36 26.37 23.86
N VAL A 354 7.92 27.30 23.09
CA VAL A 354 8.28 28.63 23.62
C VAL A 354 7.01 29.43 23.89
N LYS A 355 6.81 29.79 25.15
CA LYS A 355 5.66 30.61 25.59
C LYS A 355 5.91 32.09 25.32
N TYR A 356 4.87 32.78 24.88
CA TYR A 356 4.89 34.22 24.64
C TYR A 356 3.60 34.88 25.13
N GLU A 357 3.67 36.19 25.33
CA GLU A 357 2.54 36.97 25.83
C GLU A 357 1.52 37.19 24.72
N MET A 358 0.30 36.73 24.96
CA MET A 358 -0.85 36.97 24.10
C MET A 358 -1.85 37.87 24.81
N THR A 359 -2.32 38.89 24.11
CA THR A 359 -3.32 39.83 24.64
C THR A 359 -4.62 39.62 23.89
N TYR A 360 -5.67 39.21 24.61
CA TYR A 360 -7.02 39.11 24.04
C TYR A 360 -7.89 40.26 24.54
N LYS A 361 -8.82 40.68 23.69
CA LYS A 361 -9.87 41.63 24.04
C LYS A 361 -11.22 40.90 24.02
N LYS A 362 -12.05 41.14 25.03
CA LYS A 362 -13.47 40.74 25.03
C LYS A 362 -14.31 42.01 25.13
N LYS A 363 -15.58 41.88 24.76
CA LYS A 363 -16.59 42.95 24.78
C LYS A 363 -16.71 43.72 26.10
N TYR A 364 -16.31 43.13 27.23
CA TYR A 364 -16.38 43.74 28.58
C TYR A 364 -15.06 43.71 29.36
N GLY A 365 -13.91 43.57 28.67
CA GLY A 365 -12.58 43.58 29.30
C GLY A 365 -11.54 42.76 28.54
N GLY A 366 -10.25 43.08 28.70
CA GLY A 366 -9.13 42.38 28.07
C GLY A 366 -8.21 41.72 29.09
N GLY A 367 -7.44 40.72 28.67
CA GLY A 367 -6.50 40.01 29.53
C GLY A 367 -5.21 39.64 28.78
N LYS A 368 -4.17 39.35 29.55
CA LYS A 368 -2.90 38.82 29.06
C LYS A 368 -2.71 37.40 29.58
N PHE A 369 -2.24 36.50 28.74
CA PHE A 369 -1.81 35.17 29.17
C PHE A 369 -0.56 34.73 28.41
N MET A 370 0.19 33.83 29.04
CA MET A 370 1.38 33.21 28.44
C MET A 370 1.00 31.84 27.90
N GLY A 371 1.22 31.62 26.61
CA GLY A 371 0.98 30.33 25.97
C GLY A 371 1.93 30.12 24.81
N ASP A 372 1.99 28.90 24.33
CA ASP A 372 2.66 28.53 23.09
C ASP A 372 1.68 28.55 21.92
N PHE A 373 2.23 28.43 20.72
CA PHE A 373 1.46 28.38 19.49
C PHE A 373 1.86 27.16 18.69
N GLU A 374 0.89 26.32 18.35
CA GLU A 374 1.15 25.07 17.64
C GLU A 374 1.51 25.28 16.17
N GLY A 375 1.15 26.43 15.56
CA GLY A 375 1.38 26.71 14.14
C GLY A 375 0.13 26.46 13.29
N VAL A 376 -0.02 27.24 12.20
CA VAL A 376 -1.17 27.14 11.29
C VAL A 376 -1.26 25.74 10.65
N ILE A 377 -0.13 25.21 10.16
CA ILE A 377 -0.10 23.89 9.49
C ILE A 377 -0.41 22.78 10.49
N ASN A 378 0.26 22.76 11.64
CA ASN A 378 0.04 21.72 12.65
C ASN A 378 -1.41 21.74 13.18
N ASN A 379 -2.00 22.92 13.37
CA ASN A 379 -3.41 23.06 13.76
C ASN A 379 -4.34 22.47 12.69
N LEU A 380 -4.13 22.80 11.42
CA LEU A 380 -4.95 22.30 10.33
C LEU A 380 -4.80 20.78 10.14
N GLU A 381 -3.59 20.23 10.26
CA GLU A 381 -3.35 18.78 10.20
C GLU A 381 -4.04 18.04 11.34
N ARG A 382 -3.97 18.58 12.56
CA ARG A 382 -4.68 18.03 13.73
C ARG A 382 -6.19 18.10 13.54
N ARG A 383 -6.72 19.27 13.13
CA ARG A 383 -8.16 19.45 12.86
C ARG A 383 -8.64 18.52 11.75
N TYR A 384 -7.87 18.30 10.70
CA TYR A 384 -8.24 17.37 9.63
C TYR A 384 -8.44 15.94 10.15
N LYS A 385 -7.55 15.50 11.06
CA LYS A 385 -7.60 14.16 11.68
C LYS A 385 -8.74 14.04 12.71
N GLU A 386 -8.96 15.06 13.53
CA GLU A 386 -9.90 15.01 14.67
C GLU A 386 -11.33 15.38 14.29
N THR A 387 -11.55 16.11 13.19
CA THR A 387 -12.88 16.64 12.85
C THR A 387 -13.82 15.57 12.30
N ASN A 388 -15.05 15.54 12.82
CA ASN A 388 -16.12 14.68 12.30
C ASN A 388 -17.01 15.35 11.23
N SER A 389 -16.82 16.66 10.97
CA SER A 389 -17.58 17.42 9.97
C SER A 389 -16.95 17.30 8.57
N ASN A 390 -17.74 16.81 7.62
CA ASN A 390 -17.32 16.72 6.21
C ASN A 390 -17.05 18.10 5.58
N TRP A 391 -17.78 19.15 6.02
CA TRP A 391 -17.55 20.50 5.50
C TRP A 391 -16.16 21.03 5.88
N ILE A 392 -15.78 20.89 7.16
CA ILE A 392 -14.45 21.30 7.64
C ILE A 392 -13.36 20.44 6.98
N ARG A 393 -13.62 19.13 6.82
CA ARG A 393 -12.68 18.23 6.16
C ARG A 393 -12.39 18.67 4.72
N ASN A 394 -13.43 18.94 3.94
CA ASN A 394 -13.31 19.39 2.54
C ASN A 394 -12.64 20.78 2.43
N ASP A 395 -12.95 21.68 3.36
CA ASP A 395 -12.35 23.01 3.45
C ASP A 395 -10.83 22.91 3.69
N ILE A 396 -10.40 22.07 4.63
CA ILE A 396 -8.96 21.81 4.87
C ILE A 396 -8.32 21.07 3.68
N GLU A 397 -9.01 20.11 3.05
CA GLU A 397 -8.50 19.40 1.87
C GLU A 397 -8.20 20.34 0.70
N SER A 398 -8.92 21.46 0.58
CA SER A 398 -8.64 22.47 -0.46
C SER A 398 -7.26 23.12 -0.30
N LEU A 399 -6.67 23.05 0.89
CA LEU A 399 -5.34 23.57 1.22
C LEU A 399 -4.25 22.48 1.20
N MET A 400 -4.62 21.25 0.82
CA MET A 400 -3.73 20.11 0.81
C MET A 400 -3.32 19.72 -0.62
N THR A 401 -2.06 19.30 -0.76
CA THR A 401 -1.56 18.64 -1.96
C THR A 401 -1.42 17.15 -1.72
N LYS A 402 -1.45 16.40 -2.81
CA LYS A 402 -1.03 15.01 -2.82
C LYS A 402 0.49 15.00 -2.81
N ALA A 403 1.07 14.49 -1.74
CA ALA A 403 2.48 14.16 -1.68
C ALA A 403 2.63 12.64 -1.75
N ASP A 404 3.70 12.17 -2.41
CA ASP A 404 4.00 10.74 -2.42
C ASP A 404 4.23 10.24 -0.99
N CYS A 405 3.73 9.04 -0.71
CA CYS A 405 3.91 8.38 0.57
C CYS A 405 5.38 8.05 0.76
N HIS A 406 5.99 8.55 1.84
CA HIS A 406 7.42 8.40 2.11
C HIS A 406 7.84 6.96 2.43
N PHE A 407 6.91 6.09 2.84
CA PHE A 407 7.20 4.68 3.12
C PHE A 407 7.21 3.81 1.86
N CYS A 408 6.39 4.13 0.86
CA CYS A 408 6.28 3.31 -0.36
C CYS A 408 6.69 4.05 -1.63
N ASP A 409 7.14 5.31 -1.54
CA ASP A 409 7.52 6.16 -2.67
C ASP A 409 6.49 6.16 -3.80
N GLY A 410 5.21 6.21 -3.46
CA GLY A 410 4.12 6.20 -4.45
C GLY A 410 3.68 4.82 -4.95
N THR A 411 4.44 3.75 -4.69
CA THR A 411 4.18 2.40 -5.23
C THR A 411 2.95 1.69 -4.66
N ARG A 412 2.40 2.19 -3.55
CA ARG A 412 1.18 1.67 -2.88
C ARG A 412 1.32 0.31 -2.19
N LEU A 413 2.47 -0.35 -2.31
CA LEU A 413 2.68 -1.72 -1.84
C LEU A 413 3.60 -1.78 -0.62
N LYS A 414 3.59 -2.94 0.06
CA LYS A 414 4.54 -3.24 1.12
C LYS A 414 5.94 -3.60 0.57
N PRO A 415 7.01 -3.41 1.35
CA PRO A 415 8.37 -3.79 0.97
C PRO A 415 8.50 -5.26 0.58
N GLU A 416 7.76 -6.17 1.22
CA GLU A 416 7.78 -7.61 0.93
C GLU A 416 7.19 -7.91 -0.45
N ALA A 417 6.16 -7.18 -0.88
CA ALA A 417 5.59 -7.33 -2.22
C ALA A 417 6.53 -6.76 -3.30
N LEU A 418 7.23 -5.67 -2.98
CA LEU A 418 8.20 -5.03 -3.87
C LEU A 418 9.53 -5.78 -3.95
N SER A 419 9.80 -6.70 -3.03
CA SER A 419 11.01 -7.52 -3.05
C SER A 419 10.88 -8.76 -3.93
N VAL A 420 9.68 -9.04 -4.44
CA VAL A 420 9.44 -10.09 -5.43
C VAL A 420 9.68 -9.53 -6.83
N THR A 421 10.51 -10.20 -7.62
CA THR A 421 10.88 -9.75 -8.96
C THR A 421 10.61 -10.81 -10.03
N VAL A 422 10.26 -10.35 -11.23
CA VAL A 422 10.24 -11.14 -12.46
C VAL A 422 11.15 -10.42 -13.46
N ALA A 423 12.16 -11.11 -13.98
CA ALA A 423 13.21 -10.51 -14.83
C ALA A 423 13.83 -9.24 -14.20
N ASP A 424 14.25 -9.35 -12.94
CA ASP A 424 14.89 -8.29 -12.14
C ASP A 424 14.06 -7.01 -11.91
N LYS A 425 12.78 -7.03 -12.25
CA LYS A 425 11.83 -5.94 -11.99
C LYS A 425 10.78 -6.37 -10.99
N ASN A 426 10.40 -5.47 -10.09
CA ASN A 426 9.24 -5.66 -9.22
C ASN A 426 7.96 -5.19 -9.92
N ILE A 427 6.80 -5.56 -9.37
CA ILE A 427 5.49 -5.30 -10.00
C ILE A 427 5.19 -3.81 -10.20
N ALA A 428 5.77 -2.92 -9.40
CA ALA A 428 5.58 -1.47 -9.52
C ALA A 428 6.49 -0.82 -10.57
N GLN A 429 7.49 -1.55 -11.10
CA GLN A 429 8.44 -1.07 -12.11
C GLN A 429 8.04 -1.44 -13.54
N ILE A 430 6.92 -2.14 -13.73
CA ILE A 430 6.40 -2.58 -15.03
C ILE A 430 5.38 -1.60 -15.58
#